data_AF-A0A971IY95-F1
#
_entry.id   AF-A0A971IY95-F1
#
_cell.length_a   1.000
_cell.length_b   1.000
_cell.length_c   1.000
_cell.angle_alpha   90.00
_cell.angle_beta   90.00
_cell.angle_gamma   90.00
#
_symmetry.space_group_name_H-M   'P 1'
#
loop_
_entity.id
_entity.type
_entity.pdbx_description
1 polymer ?
#
loop_
_entity_poly.entity_id
_entity_poly.type
_entity_poly.pdbx_seq_one_letter_code
_entity_poly.pdbx_strand_id
1 'polypeptide(L)' 'MAREANLTREIIDIIEQHHGTSVVSYFHRRAQENAEKSDESAEVDARDFRYAGPRPRSQEAALVMLGDSVEAAVRS' A
#
# COMPACT_ATOMS: atom_id res chain seq x y z
N MET A 1 -1.80 -3.76 -17.53
CA MET A 1 -3.08 -4.44 -17.23
C MET A 1 -4.32 -3.54 -17.32
N ALA A 2 -4.63 -2.63 -16.38
CA ALA A 2 -5.91 -1.87 -16.42
C ALA A 2 -6.13 -1.05 -17.72
N ARG A 3 -5.05 -0.44 -18.24
CA ARG A 3 -5.07 0.26 -19.54
C ARG A 3 -5.28 -0.67 -20.73
N GLU A 4 -4.64 -1.84 -20.71
CA GLU A 4 -4.78 -2.86 -21.76
C GLU A 4 -6.18 -3.47 -21.78
N ALA A 5 -6.85 -3.52 -20.62
CA ALA A 5 -8.23 -3.94 -20.48
C ALA A 5 -9.26 -2.87 -20.91
N ASN A 6 -8.82 -1.72 -21.45
CA ASN A 6 -9.67 -0.61 -21.90
C ASN A 6 -10.68 -0.13 -20.82
N LEU A 7 -10.26 -0.13 -19.55
CA LEU A 7 -11.06 0.45 -18.47
C LEU A 7 -11.10 1.98 -18.59
N THR A 8 -12.15 2.60 -18.05
CA THR A 8 -12.24 4.07 -18.01
C THR A 8 -11.17 4.67 -17.10
N ARG A 9 -10.89 5.95 -17.30
CA ARG A 9 -9.82 6.65 -16.58
C ARG A 9 -10.06 6.65 -15.08
N GLU A 10 -11.30 6.83 -14.66
CA GLU A 10 -11.70 6.88 -13.25
C GLU A 10 -11.35 5.57 -12.54
N ILE A 11 -11.58 4.42 -13.19
CA ILE A 11 -11.24 3.11 -12.64
C ILE A 11 -9.73 2.91 -12.59
N ILE A 12 -9.01 3.29 -13.65
CA ILE A 12 -7.54 3.22 -13.68
C ILE A 12 -6.95 4.08 -12.55
N ASP A 13 -7.47 5.28 -12.36
CA ASP A 13 -7.00 6.23 -11.34
C ASP A 13 -7.26 5.68 -9.93
N ILE A 14 -8.41 5.03 -9.68
CA ILE A 14 -8.70 4.35 -8.41
C ILE A 14 -7.73 3.18 -8.19
N ILE A 15 -7.48 2.34 -9.20
CA ILE A 15 -6.53 1.22 -9.11
C ILE A 15 -5.12 1.73 -8.76
N GLU A 16 -4.70 2.85 -9.32
CA GLU A 16 -3.39 3.44 -8.99
C GLU A 16 -3.34 4.01 -7.56
N GLN A 17 -4.45 4.57 -7.08
CA GLN A 17 -4.52 5.34 -5.83
C GLN A 17 -4.99 4.56 -4.60
N HIS A 18 -5.60 3.38 -4.75
CA HIS A 18 -6.33 2.71 -3.67
C HIS A 18 -5.48 2.35 -2.44
N HIS A 19 -4.17 2.21 -2.57
CA HIS A 19 -3.27 2.07 -1.42
C HIS A 19 -2.60 3.38 -0.98
N GLY A 20 -2.71 4.43 -1.78
CA GLY A 20 -2.04 5.70 -1.57
C GLY A 20 -0.54 5.52 -1.36
N THR A 21 -0.03 6.10 -0.28
CA THR A 21 1.37 5.95 0.15
C THR A 21 1.48 5.14 1.45
N SER A 22 0.57 4.19 1.65
CA SER A 22 0.57 3.33 2.84
C SER A 22 1.81 2.42 2.87
N VAL A 23 2.18 1.97 4.05
CA VAL A 23 3.29 1.03 4.25
C VAL A 23 2.74 -0.38 4.13
N VAL A 24 3.44 -1.27 3.44
CA VAL A 24 3.17 -2.71 3.45
C VAL A 24 3.66 -3.30 4.78
N SER A 25 2.87 -3.05 5.83
CA SER A 25 3.25 -3.24 7.24
C SER A 25 3.76 -4.64 7.57
N TYR A 26 3.20 -5.68 6.93
CA TYR A 26 3.64 -7.05 7.14
C TYR A 26 5.12 -7.25 6.77
N PHE A 27 5.52 -6.81 5.57
CA PHE A 27 6.91 -6.99 5.12
C PHE A 27 7.87 -6.07 5.84
N HIS A 28 7.45 -4.84 6.17
CA HIS A 28 8.24 -3.93 7.00
C HIS A 28 8.55 -4.57 8.37
N ARG A 29 7.51 -5.07 9.06
CA ARG A 29 7.68 -5.75 10.34
C ARG A 29 8.56 -6.98 10.22
N ARG A 30 8.36 -7.81 9.18
CA ARG A 30 9.20 -9.00 8.96
C ARG A 30 10.67 -8.63 8.73
N ALA A 31 10.94 -7.53 8.04
CA ALA A 31 12.30 -7.04 7.83
C ALA A 31 12.92 -6.55 9.14
N GLN A 32 12.17 -5.81 9.96
CA GLN A 32 12.62 -5.39 11.31
C GLN A 32 12.97 -6.61 12.19
N GLU A 33 12.08 -7.59 12.26
CA GLU A 33 12.29 -8.82 13.06
C GLU A 33 13.52 -9.63 12.59
N ASN A 34 13.88 -9.55 11.30
CA ASN A 34 15.06 -10.22 10.77
C ASN A 34 16.35 -9.42 11.04
N ALA A 35 16.29 -8.10 10.97
CA ALA A 35 17.41 -7.22 11.31
C ALA A 35 17.76 -7.38 12.81
N GLU A 36 16.77 -7.37 13.69
CA GLU A 36 16.94 -7.60 15.14
C GLU A 36 17.63 -8.93 15.46
N LYS A 37 17.36 -9.99 14.69
CA LYS A 37 17.96 -11.32 14.89
C LYS A 37 19.40 -11.45 14.36
N SER A 38 19.84 -10.53 13.51
CA SER A 38 21.11 -10.67 12.78
C SER A 38 22.27 -9.94 13.47
N ASP A 39 22.06 -9.30 14.63
CA ASP A 39 23.02 -8.40 15.33
C ASP A 39 23.56 -7.23 14.47
N GLU A 40 23.13 -7.14 13.20
CA GLU A 40 23.27 -5.97 12.36
C GLU A 40 22.28 -4.92 12.88
N SER A 41 22.80 -3.84 13.44
CA SER A 41 22.02 -2.64 13.80
C SER A 41 21.55 -1.89 12.54
N ALA A 42 21.04 -2.62 11.55
CA ALA A 42 20.50 -2.09 10.31
C ALA A 42 19.10 -1.52 10.61
N GLU A 43 19.01 -0.20 10.61
CA GLU A 43 17.73 0.50 10.69
C GLU A 43 16.92 0.20 9.43
N VAL A 44 15.81 -0.52 9.57
CA VAL A 44 14.90 -0.83 8.47
C VAL A 44 14.00 0.39 8.24
N ASP A 45 14.18 1.05 7.11
CA ASP A 45 13.44 2.26 6.78
C ASP A 45 12.05 1.93 6.23
N ALA A 46 11.01 2.46 6.87
CA ALA A 46 9.62 2.31 6.43
C ALA A 46 9.37 2.86 5.01
N ARG A 47 10.20 3.76 4.49
CA ARG A 47 10.10 4.33 3.14
C ARG A 47 10.26 3.26 2.06
N ASP A 48 11.09 2.25 2.30
CA ASP A 48 11.35 1.16 1.34
C ASP A 48 10.16 0.21 1.18
N PHE A 49 9.20 0.29 2.11
CA PHE A 49 8.02 -0.56 2.16
C PHE A 49 6.74 0.23 1.83
N ARG A 50 6.85 1.43 1.25
CA ARG A 50 5.67 2.22 0.86
C ARG A 50 5.25 1.96 -0.57
N TYR A 51 3.93 1.96 -0.80
CA TYR A 51 3.42 2.14 -2.14
C TYR A 51 3.85 3.49 -2.71
N ALA A 52 4.16 3.51 -4.02
CA ALA A 52 4.59 4.72 -4.73
C ALA A 52 3.52 5.82 -4.74
N GLY A 53 2.25 5.46 -4.55
CA GLY A 53 1.11 6.35 -4.69
C GLY A 53 0.75 6.62 -6.15
N PRO A 54 0.04 7.73 -6.43
CA PRO A 54 -0.22 8.86 -5.53
C PRO A 54 -1.30 8.58 -4.47
N ARG A 55 -1.41 9.47 -3.47
CA ARG A 55 -2.55 9.48 -2.53
C ARG A 55 -3.87 9.72 -3.29
N PRO A 56 -5.02 9.23 -2.77
CA PRO A 56 -6.33 9.50 -3.35
C PRO A 56 -6.56 10.98 -3.65
N ARG A 57 -6.97 11.26 -4.89
CA ARG A 57 -7.25 12.61 -5.41
C ARG A 57 -8.74 12.87 -5.66
N SER A 58 -9.58 11.87 -5.46
CA SER A 58 -11.04 11.97 -5.49
C SER A 58 -11.65 11.36 -4.22
N GLN A 59 -12.91 11.69 -3.95
CA GLN A 59 -13.63 11.13 -2.80
C GLN A 59 -13.86 9.63 -2.95
N GLU A 60 -14.14 9.17 -4.17
CA GLU A 60 -14.35 7.77 -4.51
C GLU A 60 -13.07 6.96 -4.27
N ALA A 61 -11.91 7.44 -4.71
CA ALA A 61 -10.64 6.77 -4.46
C ALA A 61 -10.32 6.68 -2.95
N ALA A 62 -10.67 7.72 -2.18
CA ALA A 62 -10.50 7.72 -0.73
C ALA A 62 -11.43 6.71 -0.04
N LEU A 63 -12.69 6.62 -0.49
CA LEU A 63 -13.65 5.63 0.02
C LEU A 63 -13.21 4.20 -0.29
N VAL A 64 -12.70 3.95 -1.50
CA VAL A 64 -12.16 2.63 -1.88
C VAL A 64 -10.96 2.26 -0.99
N MET A 65 -10.01 3.18 -0.78
CA MET A 65 -8.86 2.95 0.10
C MET A 65 -9.28 2.61 1.54
N LEU A 66 -10.27 3.33 2.09
CA LEU A 66 -10.80 3.06 3.43
C LEU A 66 -11.51 1.71 3.49
N GLY A 67 -12.33 1.39 2.48
CA GLY A 67 -13.03 0.11 2.39
C GLY A 67 -12.06 -1.06 2.34
N ASP A 68 -11.05 -0.99 1.47
CA ASP A 68 -9.97 -1.98 1.36
C ASP A 68 -9.23 -2.17 2.70
N SER A 69 -8.85 -1.06 3.35
CA SER A 69 -8.14 -1.10 4.63
C SER A 69 -8.97 -1.77 5.75
N VAL A 70 -10.26 -1.48 5.82
CA VAL A 70 -11.17 -2.07 6.82
C VAL A 70 -11.40 -3.55 6.53
N GLU A 71 -11.62 -3.91 5.26
CA GLU A 71 -11.84 -5.29 4.84
C GLU A 71 -10.62 -6.16 5.18
N ALA A 72 -9.42 -5.68 4.82
CA ALA A 72 -8.17 -6.33 5.13
C ALA A 72 -8.00 -6.50 6.64
N ALA A 73 -8.22 -5.45 7.44
CA ALA A 73 -8.07 -5.50 8.91
C ALA A 73 -9.05 -6.46 9.60
N VAL A 74 -10.24 -6.69 9.02
CA VAL A 74 -11.23 -7.63 9.57
C VAL A 74 -10.91 -9.08 9.20
N ARG A 75 -10.22 -9.32 8.09
CA ARG A 75 -9.89 -10.68 7.60
C ARG A 75 -8.44 -11.14 7.85
N SER A 76 -7.55 -10.24 8.28
CA SER A 76 -6.12 -10.48 8.51
C SER A 76 -5.79 -11.02 9.90
#